data_AF-A0A1I1LYS5-F1
#
_entry.id   AF-A0A1I1LYS5-F1
#
_cell.length_a   1.000
_cell.length_b   1.000
_cell.length_c   1.000
_cell.angle_alpha   90.00
_cell.angle_beta   90.00
_cell.angle_gamma   90.00
#
_symmetry.space_group_name_H-M   'P 1'
#
loop_
_entity.id
_entity.type
_entity.pdbx_description
1 polymer ?
#
loop_
_entity_poly.entity_id
_entity_poly.type
_entity_poly.pdbx_seq_one_letter_code
_entity_poly.pdbx_strand_id
1 'polypeptide(L)'
;MAAAPAFALDIQLPPETAVFKPSELPGYALAQRNCMTCHSVHYIQSQPTTSPRGYWDATVRKMKKPFGAQFSDADIPDMVDYLVKTYGAERSNAVPIANAAIKPAAVAPKAGATAAIDTKALLAANACMGCHSIDKKVVGPAFKEVVAKYKGKADAVSLVARNIRAGGAGKWGPVPMPAFSQLSEGEAMALAHYVLAQ
;
A
#
# COMPACT_ATOMS: atom_id res chain seq x y z
N MET A 1 -30.66 -40.35 -23.16
CA MET A 1 -30.94 -39.27 -22.18
C MET A 1 -29.74 -38.34 -22.18
N ALA A 2 -29.89 -37.11 -22.69
CA ALA A 2 -28.82 -36.11 -22.71
C ALA A 2 -28.80 -35.35 -21.38
N ALA A 3 -27.61 -35.20 -20.77
CA ALA A 3 -27.43 -34.42 -19.55
C ALA A 3 -27.61 -32.93 -19.85
N ALA A 4 -28.39 -32.24 -19.02
CA ALA A 4 -28.55 -30.79 -19.09
C ALA A 4 -27.23 -30.09 -18.72
N PRO A 5 -26.87 -28.97 -19.36
CA PRO A 5 -25.68 -28.21 -19.01
C PRO A 5 -25.89 -27.50 -17.67
N ALA A 6 -24.87 -27.55 -16.81
CA ALA A 6 -24.84 -26.77 -15.58
C ALA A 6 -24.30 -25.37 -15.90
N PHE A 7 -25.05 -24.33 -15.55
CA PHE A 7 -24.59 -22.94 -15.61
C PHE A 7 -24.10 -22.50 -14.24
N ALA A 8 -22.94 -21.83 -14.20
CA ALA A 8 -22.43 -21.21 -12.98
C ALA A 8 -23.35 -20.05 -12.57
N LEU A 9 -23.83 -20.05 -11.33
CA LEU A 9 -24.51 -18.91 -10.73
C LEU A 9 -23.45 -17.84 -10.43
N ASP A 10 -23.50 -16.72 -11.14
CA ASP A 10 -22.73 -15.53 -10.78
C ASP A 10 -23.33 -14.89 -9.52
N ILE A 11 -22.64 -15.08 -8.39
CA ILE A 11 -22.98 -14.42 -7.12
C ILE A 11 -22.26 -13.07 -7.10
N GLN A 12 -23.03 -11.99 -7.28
CA GLN A 12 -22.51 -10.63 -7.09
C GLN A 12 -22.37 -10.37 -5.58
N LEU A 13 -21.15 -10.45 -5.06
CA LEU A 13 -20.86 -10.06 -3.68
C LEU A 13 -20.95 -8.53 -3.54
N PRO A 14 -21.47 -8.01 -2.41
CA PRO A 14 -21.38 -6.60 -2.09
C PRO A 14 -19.93 -6.11 -2.14
N PRO A 15 -19.68 -4.86 -2.55
CA PRO A 15 -18.34 -4.30 -2.53
C PRO A 15 -17.78 -4.28 -1.11
N GLU A 16 -16.50 -4.60 -0.96
CA GLU A 16 -15.79 -4.44 0.30
C GLU A 16 -15.64 -2.94 0.62
N THR A 17 -16.26 -2.50 1.71
CA THR A 17 -16.30 -1.09 2.10
C THR A 17 -15.50 -0.79 3.36
N ALA A 18 -14.96 -1.80 4.06
CA ALA A 18 -14.18 -1.58 5.26
C ALA A 18 -12.81 -0.99 4.91
N VAL A 19 -12.62 0.27 5.30
CA VAL A 19 -11.34 0.98 5.18
C VAL A 19 -10.67 1.17 6.54
N PHE A 20 -9.35 1.34 6.52
CA PHE A 20 -8.59 1.76 7.69
C PHE A 20 -9.03 3.17 8.14
N LYS A 21 -9.12 3.37 9.46
CA LYS A 21 -9.42 4.67 10.05
C LYS A 21 -8.26 5.63 9.75
N PRO A 22 -8.50 6.79 9.11
CA PRO A 22 -7.45 7.75 8.81
C PRO A 22 -6.65 8.13 10.05
N SER A 23 -5.33 8.25 9.90
CA SER A 23 -4.43 8.65 10.97
C SER A 23 -3.14 9.23 10.39
N GLU A 24 -2.56 10.19 11.12
CA GLU A 24 -1.24 10.75 10.83
C GLU A 24 -0.09 9.84 11.30
N LEU A 25 -0.40 8.73 11.98
CA LEU A 25 0.61 7.77 12.43
C LEU A 25 1.25 7.07 11.21
N PRO A 26 2.59 6.89 11.18
CA PRO A 26 3.27 6.22 10.07
C PRO A 26 2.70 4.84 9.73
N GLY A 27 2.22 4.11 10.75
CA GLY A 27 1.58 2.81 10.61
C GLY A 27 0.32 2.78 9.76
N TYR A 28 -0.38 3.90 9.55
CA TYR A 28 -1.58 3.96 8.72
C TYR A 28 -1.27 3.63 7.25
N ALA A 29 -0.27 4.30 6.67
CA ALA A 29 0.14 4.07 5.28
C ALA A 29 0.70 2.66 5.09
N LEU A 30 1.44 2.15 6.10
CA LEU A 30 1.95 0.78 6.11
C LEU A 30 0.81 -0.25 6.12
N ALA A 31 -0.20 -0.05 6.97
CA ALA A 31 -1.36 -0.94 7.06
C ALA A 31 -2.19 -0.92 5.78
N GLN A 32 -2.41 0.25 5.17
CA GLN A 32 -3.12 0.36 3.90
C GLN A 32 -2.43 -0.38 2.76
N ARG A 33 -1.10 -0.26 2.68
CA ARG A 33 -0.31 -0.89 1.61
C ARG A 33 -0.22 -2.40 1.77
N ASN A 34 -0.07 -2.88 3.00
CA ASN A 34 0.36 -4.27 3.24
C ASN A 34 -0.78 -5.19 3.70
N CYS A 35 -1.80 -4.68 4.39
CA CYS A 35 -2.80 -5.54 5.03
C CYS A 35 -4.03 -5.80 4.16
N MET A 36 -4.43 -4.83 3.31
CA MET A 36 -5.58 -4.98 2.41
C MET A 36 -5.28 -5.85 1.18
N THR A 37 -4.04 -6.32 1.03
CA THR A 37 -3.62 -7.17 -0.09
C THR A 37 -4.24 -8.57 -0.02
N CYS A 38 -4.48 -9.09 1.18
CA CYS A 38 -4.92 -10.48 1.37
C CYS A 38 -6.30 -10.62 1.98
N HIS A 39 -6.75 -9.65 2.79
CA HIS A 39 -8.07 -9.67 3.42
C HIS A 39 -8.58 -8.26 3.69
N SER A 40 -9.87 -8.13 4.01
CA SER A 40 -10.47 -6.83 4.32
C SER A 40 -10.12 -6.33 5.73
N VAL A 41 -10.33 -5.03 5.95
CA VAL A 41 -10.04 -4.37 7.23
C VAL A 41 -11.06 -4.74 8.31
N HIS A 42 -12.15 -5.44 7.96
CA HIS A 42 -13.26 -5.71 8.88
C HIS A 42 -12.83 -6.40 10.18
N TYR A 43 -11.90 -7.37 10.09
CA TYR A 43 -11.37 -8.03 11.28
C TYR A 43 -10.68 -7.09 12.25
N ILE A 44 -10.04 -6.02 11.76
CA ILE A 44 -9.35 -5.03 12.61
C ILE A 44 -10.38 -4.13 13.30
N GLN A 45 -11.46 -3.79 12.61
CA GLN A 45 -12.55 -2.97 13.15
C GLN A 45 -13.36 -3.69 14.23
N SER A 46 -13.44 -5.02 14.17
CA SER A 46 -14.19 -5.84 15.12
C SER A 46 -13.38 -6.33 16.32
N GLN A 47 -12.08 -5.99 16.42
CA GLN A 47 -11.28 -6.42 17.56
C GLN A 47 -11.73 -5.76 18.88
N PRO A 48 -11.58 -6.46 20.01
CA PRO A 48 -11.88 -5.90 21.32
C PRO A 48 -11.12 -4.61 21.52
N THR A 49 -11.86 -3.57 21.86
CA THR A 49 -11.30 -2.23 21.87
C THR A 49 -10.39 -1.96 23.09
N THR A 50 -10.30 -2.94 23.98
CA THR A 50 -9.38 -3.06 25.12
C THR A 50 -8.14 -3.90 24.80
N SER A 51 -7.95 -4.31 23.53
CA SER A 51 -6.81 -5.15 23.14
C SER A 51 -5.49 -4.42 23.37
N PRO A 52 -4.56 -4.99 24.17
CA PRO A 52 -3.30 -4.35 24.53
C PRO A 52 -2.30 -4.39 23.36
N ARG A 53 -1.23 -3.61 23.45
CA ARG A 53 -0.16 -3.57 22.44
C ARG A 53 0.41 -4.94 22.09
N GLY A 54 0.62 -5.80 23.09
CA GLY A 54 1.14 -7.16 22.87
C GLY A 54 0.20 -8.04 22.01
N TYR A 55 -1.11 -7.83 22.11
CA TYR A 55 -2.09 -8.50 21.25
C TYR A 55 -1.93 -8.09 19.78
N TRP A 56 -1.77 -6.78 19.54
CA TRP A 56 -1.60 -6.24 18.19
C TRP A 56 -0.25 -6.63 17.58
N ASP A 57 0.83 -6.62 18.35
CA ASP A 57 2.15 -7.11 17.90
C ASP A 57 2.10 -8.59 17.49
N ALA A 58 1.50 -9.45 18.31
CA ALA A 58 1.32 -10.85 17.97
C ALA A 58 0.49 -11.02 16.68
N THR A 59 -0.57 -10.22 16.51
CA THR A 59 -1.42 -10.25 15.31
C THR A 59 -0.64 -9.88 14.04
N VAL A 60 0.12 -8.78 14.06
CA VAL A 60 0.94 -8.35 12.91
C VAL A 60 2.02 -9.38 12.58
N ARG A 61 2.68 -9.94 13.60
CA ARG A 61 3.70 -10.99 13.40
C ARG A 61 3.10 -12.28 12.84
N LYS A 62 1.86 -12.62 13.22
CA LYS A 62 1.13 -13.77 12.66
C LYS A 62 0.87 -13.59 11.16
N MET A 63 0.54 -12.37 10.75
CA MET A 63 0.38 -12.00 9.33
C MET A 63 1.66 -12.23 8.54
N LYS A 64 2.82 -11.84 9.08
CA LYS A 64 4.09 -12.04 8.40
C LYS A 64 4.56 -13.50 8.38
N LYS A 65 4.65 -14.15 9.54
CA LYS A 65 5.36 -15.43 9.69
C LYS A 65 4.49 -16.63 9.27
N PRO A 66 3.39 -16.97 9.98
CA PRO A 66 2.45 -17.99 9.55
C PRO A 66 1.73 -17.72 8.22
N PHE A 67 1.31 -16.48 7.96
CA PHE A 67 0.46 -16.17 6.81
C PHE A 67 1.20 -15.60 5.60
N GLY A 68 2.51 -15.31 5.73
CA GLY A 68 3.38 -14.98 4.59
C GLY A 68 3.25 -13.55 4.04
N ALA A 69 2.68 -12.61 4.79
CA ALA A 69 2.61 -11.22 4.36
C ALA A 69 4.02 -10.62 4.16
N GLN A 70 4.19 -9.89 3.06
CA GLN A 70 5.50 -9.38 2.61
C GLN A 70 5.70 -7.93 3.07
N PHE A 71 6.25 -7.74 4.27
CA PHE A 71 6.66 -6.43 4.79
C PHE A 71 7.90 -6.53 5.70
N SER A 72 8.62 -5.42 5.87
CA SER A 72 9.85 -5.36 6.68
C SER A 72 9.59 -5.56 8.17
N ASP A 73 10.54 -6.16 8.90
CA ASP A 73 10.44 -6.23 10.38
C ASP A 73 10.55 -4.85 11.03
N ALA A 74 11.24 -3.91 10.36
CA ALA A 74 11.36 -2.53 10.82
C ALA A 74 10.03 -1.78 10.80
N ASP A 75 9.07 -2.22 9.98
CA ASP A 75 7.75 -1.58 9.83
C ASP A 75 6.75 -2.05 10.91
N ILE A 76 7.05 -3.15 11.60
CA ILE A 76 6.15 -3.77 12.58
C ILE A 76 5.80 -2.82 13.73
N PRO A 77 6.76 -2.13 14.38
CA PRO A 77 6.44 -1.25 15.50
C PRO A 77 5.47 -0.12 15.11
N ASP A 78 5.64 0.47 13.93
CA ASP A 78 4.78 1.54 13.44
C ASP A 78 3.36 1.05 13.14
N MET A 79 3.23 -0.12 12.49
CA MET A 79 1.93 -0.75 12.27
C MET A 79 1.22 -1.08 13.59
N VAL A 80 1.94 -1.64 14.56
CA VAL A 80 1.41 -1.95 15.90
C VAL A 80 0.98 -0.69 16.63
N ASP A 81 1.78 0.38 16.55
CA ASP A 81 1.47 1.67 17.17
C ASP A 81 0.17 2.27 16.63
N TYR A 82 0.00 2.27 15.31
CA TYR A 82 -1.25 2.67 14.67
C TYR A 82 -2.44 1.82 15.15
N LEU A 83 -2.28 0.49 15.16
CA LEU A 83 -3.37 -0.42 15.52
C LEU A 83 -3.81 -0.23 16.98
N VAL A 84 -2.87 -0.17 17.93
CA VAL A 84 -3.22 -0.03 19.35
C VAL A 84 -3.77 1.35 19.68
N LYS A 85 -3.26 2.42 19.06
CA LYS A 85 -3.73 3.80 19.29
C LYS A 85 -5.03 4.14 18.55
N THR A 86 -5.40 3.36 17.53
CA THR A 86 -6.60 3.62 16.70
C THR A 86 -7.72 2.62 16.96
N TYR A 87 -7.39 1.38 17.33
CA TYR A 87 -8.34 0.28 17.53
C TYR A 87 -8.23 -0.39 18.92
N GLY A 88 -7.12 -0.24 19.63
CA GLY A 88 -6.83 -0.94 20.89
C GLY A 88 -6.95 -0.12 22.17
N ALA A 89 -6.33 -0.65 23.24
CA ALA A 89 -6.39 -0.12 24.60
C ALA A 89 -5.78 1.29 24.75
N GLU A 90 -4.90 1.70 23.84
CA GLU A 90 -4.22 3.00 23.88
C GLU A 90 -4.96 4.09 23.09
N ARG A 91 -6.18 3.80 22.62
CA ARG A 91 -7.03 4.82 22.04
C ARG A 91 -7.32 5.89 23.07
N SER A 92 -6.78 7.07 22.83
CA SER A 92 -7.24 8.26 23.52
C SER A 92 -8.58 8.67 22.89
N ASN A 93 -9.58 9.00 23.70
CA ASN A 93 -10.86 9.58 23.23
C ASN A 93 -10.69 10.96 22.56
N ALA A 94 -9.45 11.43 22.37
CA ALA A 94 -9.06 12.61 21.64
C ALA A 94 -8.09 12.21 20.52
N VAL A 95 -8.61 11.70 19.42
CA VAL A 95 -7.98 11.88 18.10
C VAL A 95 -8.95 12.76 17.33
N PRO A 96 -8.56 13.97 16.89
CA PRO A 96 -9.44 14.80 16.10
C PRO A 96 -9.79 14.01 14.84
N ILE A 97 -11.09 13.85 14.60
CA ILE A 97 -11.60 13.45 13.29
C ILE A 97 -11.18 14.59 12.35
N ALA A 98 -9.99 14.49 11.75
CA ALA A 98 -9.55 15.43 10.75
C ALA A 98 -10.38 15.16 9.49
N ASN A 99 -11.51 15.86 9.37
CA ASN A 99 -12.13 16.08 8.08
C ASN A 99 -11.09 16.69 7.13
N ALA A 100 -10.82 15.97 6.05
CA ALA A 100 -10.10 16.36 4.85
C ALA A 100 -9.52 17.80 4.81
N ALA A 101 -8.21 17.91 5.08
CA ALA A 101 -7.26 18.79 4.39
C ALA A 101 -5.85 18.42 4.85
N ILE A 102 -5.19 17.54 4.10
CA ILE A 102 -3.80 17.14 4.35
C ILE A 102 -2.91 18.37 4.11
N LYS A 103 -2.36 18.95 5.19
CA LYS A 103 -1.18 19.81 5.12
C LYS A 103 0.04 18.92 5.32
N PRO A 104 1.01 18.86 4.39
CA PRO A 104 2.20 18.05 4.59
C PRO A 104 3.02 18.67 5.74
N ALA A 105 3.15 17.92 6.84
CA ALA A 105 4.17 18.20 7.84
C ALA A 105 5.53 17.89 7.21
N ALA A 106 6.34 18.93 7.02
CA ALA A 106 7.70 18.80 6.52
C ALA A 106 8.56 18.07 7.56
N VAL A 107 8.82 16.79 7.33
CA VAL A 107 9.93 16.10 7.97
C VAL A 107 11.19 16.55 7.22
N ALA A 108 12.10 17.22 7.92
CA ALA A 108 13.35 17.69 7.35
C ALA A 108 14.11 16.54 6.68
N PRO A 109 14.64 16.71 5.46
CA PRO A 109 15.39 15.65 4.79
C PRO A 109 16.68 15.41 5.57
N LYS A 110 16.89 14.17 6.01
CA LYS A 110 18.24 13.70 6.29
C LYS A 110 18.93 13.65 4.93
N ALA A 111 19.80 14.63 4.65
CA ALA A 111 20.69 14.60 3.51
C ALA A 111 21.59 13.36 3.65
N GLY A 112 21.27 12.32 2.89
CA GLY A 112 22.01 11.07 2.82
C GLY A 112 22.65 10.95 1.45
N ALA A 113 23.97 10.81 1.46
CA ALA A 113 24.91 10.64 0.37
C ALA A 113 24.41 9.86 -0.86
N THR A 114 25.06 10.12 -2.00
CA THR A 114 25.08 9.33 -3.23
C THR A 114 25.62 7.91 -2.98
N ALA A 115 24.87 7.10 -2.26
CA ALA A 115 24.94 5.65 -2.39
C ALA A 115 24.16 5.27 -3.64
N ALA A 116 24.69 4.35 -4.45
CA ALA A 116 23.95 3.79 -5.56
C ALA A 116 22.61 3.25 -5.04
N ILE A 117 21.51 3.81 -5.55
CA ILE A 117 20.17 3.37 -5.14
C ILE A 117 19.95 1.96 -5.67
N ASP A 118 19.83 0.98 -4.77
CA ASP A 118 19.47 -0.38 -5.14
C ASP A 118 17.98 -0.45 -5.46
N THR A 119 17.65 -0.25 -6.73
CA THR A 119 16.27 -0.25 -7.20
C THR A 119 15.58 -1.61 -7.01
N LYS A 120 16.32 -2.72 -7.01
CA LYS A 120 15.76 -4.06 -6.78
C LYS A 120 15.34 -4.23 -5.32
N ALA A 121 16.19 -3.79 -4.40
CA ALA A 121 15.86 -3.76 -2.97
C ALA A 121 14.66 -2.84 -2.71
N LEU A 122 14.59 -1.67 -3.35
CA LEU A 122 13.44 -0.77 -3.23
C LEU A 122 12.14 -1.39 -3.73
N LEU A 123 12.14 -2.04 -4.89
CA LEU A 123 10.97 -2.73 -5.44
C LEU A 123 10.45 -3.80 -4.48
N ALA A 124 11.36 -4.58 -3.88
CA ALA A 124 11.03 -5.61 -2.91
C ALA A 124 10.49 -5.01 -1.59
N ALA A 125 11.19 -4.02 -1.03
CA ALA A 125 10.81 -3.36 0.22
C ALA A 125 9.45 -2.65 0.13
N ASN A 126 9.08 -2.19 -1.06
CA ASN A 126 7.81 -1.50 -1.31
C ASN A 126 6.76 -2.40 -1.99
N ALA A 127 7.02 -3.71 -2.09
CA ALA A 127 6.11 -4.72 -2.62
C ALA A 127 5.49 -4.37 -3.99
N CYS A 128 6.21 -3.65 -4.86
CA CYS A 128 5.67 -3.17 -6.15
C CYS A 128 5.20 -4.33 -7.05
N MET A 129 5.90 -5.47 -6.96
CA MET A 129 5.62 -6.71 -7.71
C MET A 129 4.41 -7.48 -7.20
N GLY A 130 3.82 -7.09 -6.06
CA GLY A 130 2.56 -7.67 -5.60
C GLY A 130 1.36 -7.24 -6.46
N CYS A 131 1.41 -6.04 -7.04
CA CYS A 131 0.31 -5.47 -7.83
C CYS A 131 0.67 -5.25 -9.29
N HIS A 132 1.95 -5.10 -9.62
CA HIS A 132 2.45 -4.89 -10.97
C HIS A 132 3.26 -6.09 -11.44
N SER A 133 3.31 -6.29 -12.75
CA SER A 133 4.25 -7.22 -13.38
C SER A 133 4.93 -6.55 -14.57
N ILE A 134 5.92 -7.23 -15.16
CA ILE A 134 6.66 -6.68 -16.30
C ILE A 134 5.77 -6.54 -17.54
N ASP A 135 5.02 -7.59 -17.88
CA ASP A 135 4.40 -7.75 -19.19
C ASP A 135 2.88 -8.01 -19.17
N LYS A 136 2.31 -8.33 -18.01
CA LYS A 136 0.86 -8.57 -17.87
C LYS A 136 0.21 -7.69 -16.80
N LYS A 137 -1.03 -7.31 -17.04
CA LYS A 137 -1.86 -6.66 -16.03
C LYS A 137 -2.17 -7.65 -14.91
N VAL A 138 -2.05 -7.22 -13.65
CA VAL A 138 -2.42 -8.02 -12.48
C VAL A 138 -3.48 -7.25 -11.69
N VAL A 139 -3.07 -6.43 -10.73
CA VAL A 139 -3.94 -5.44 -10.07
C VAL A 139 -3.75 -4.08 -10.74
N GLY A 140 -2.49 -3.66 -10.85
CA GLY A 140 -2.05 -2.51 -11.62
C GLY A 140 -1.66 -2.88 -13.06
N PRO A 141 -1.38 -1.89 -13.92
CA PRO A 141 -0.90 -2.12 -15.28
C PRO A 141 0.44 -2.83 -15.28
N ALA A 142 0.73 -3.54 -16.36
CA ALA A 142 2.08 -4.03 -16.64
C ALA A 142 3.04 -2.84 -16.81
N PHE A 143 4.30 -3.00 -16.43
CA PHE A 143 5.30 -1.95 -16.66
C PHE A 143 5.46 -1.60 -18.14
N LYS A 144 5.34 -2.58 -19.04
CA LYS A 144 5.28 -2.33 -20.49
C LYS A 144 4.10 -1.45 -20.92
N GLU A 145 2.95 -1.54 -20.26
CA GLU A 145 1.80 -0.65 -20.52
C GLU A 145 2.10 0.78 -20.04
N VAL A 146 2.81 0.92 -18.93
CA VAL A 146 3.30 2.22 -18.44
C VAL A 146 4.26 2.81 -19.46
N VAL A 147 5.26 2.06 -19.90
CA VAL A 147 6.22 2.48 -20.95
C VAL A 147 5.48 2.95 -22.20
N ALA A 148 4.52 2.17 -22.69
CA ALA A 148 3.73 2.52 -23.86
C ALA A 148 2.97 3.85 -23.69
N LYS A 149 2.37 4.10 -22.52
CA LYS A 149 1.59 5.34 -22.25
C LYS A 149 2.48 6.58 -22.09
N TYR A 150 3.71 6.43 -21.62
CA TYR A 150 4.65 7.55 -21.39
C TYR A 150 5.71 7.70 -22.49
N LYS A 151 5.70 6.83 -23.50
CA LYS A 151 6.61 6.89 -24.65
C LYS A 151 6.59 8.29 -25.28
N GLY A 152 7.78 8.85 -25.52
CA GLY A 152 7.96 10.16 -26.17
C GLY A 152 7.72 11.37 -25.27
N LYS A 153 7.41 11.20 -23.97
CA LYS A 153 7.30 12.32 -23.03
C LYS A 153 8.66 12.63 -22.41
N ALA A 154 9.15 13.86 -22.64
CA ALA A 154 10.43 14.30 -22.09
C ALA A 154 10.47 14.28 -20.55
N ASP A 155 9.32 14.44 -19.90
CA ASP A 155 9.15 14.42 -18.45
C ASP A 155 8.62 13.07 -17.91
N ALA A 156 8.69 11.98 -18.71
CA ALA A 156 8.14 10.67 -18.36
C ALA A 156 8.60 10.18 -16.98
N VAL A 157 9.90 10.23 -16.69
CA VAL A 157 10.47 9.78 -15.42
C VAL A 157 9.88 10.59 -14.26
N SER A 158 9.91 11.92 -14.36
CA SER A 158 9.38 12.80 -13.31
C SER A 158 7.88 12.62 -13.11
N LEU A 159 7.11 12.42 -14.18
CA LEU A 159 5.69 12.12 -14.08
C LEU A 159 5.45 10.79 -13.38
N VAL A 160 6.15 9.72 -13.77
CA VAL A 160 6.00 8.40 -13.14
C VAL A 160 6.43 8.46 -11.67
N ALA A 161 7.54 9.10 -11.34
CA ALA A 161 8.00 9.29 -9.96
C ALA A 161 6.97 10.03 -9.10
N ARG A 162 6.37 11.12 -9.63
CA ARG A 162 5.28 11.84 -8.94
C ARG A 162 4.06 10.94 -8.70
N ASN A 163 3.65 10.15 -9.70
CA ASN A 163 2.53 9.21 -9.53
C ASN A 163 2.85 8.10 -8.52
N ILE A 164 4.09 7.61 -8.46
CA ILE A 164 4.51 6.64 -7.45
C ILE A 164 4.35 7.23 -6.05
N ARG A 165 4.84 8.45 -5.82
CA ARG A 165 4.77 9.08 -4.49
C ARG A 165 3.35 9.50 -4.09
N ALA A 166 2.59 10.05 -5.04
CA ALA A 166 1.23 10.55 -4.78
C ALA A 166 0.16 9.47 -4.81
N GLY A 167 0.45 8.31 -5.41
CA GLY A 167 -0.57 7.33 -5.76
C GLY A 167 -1.50 7.85 -6.86
N GLY A 168 -2.64 7.22 -7.03
CA GLY A 168 -3.68 7.72 -7.93
C GLY A 168 -4.81 6.73 -8.20
N ALA A 169 -5.95 7.24 -8.66
CA ALA A 169 -7.12 6.44 -9.02
C ALA A 169 -7.59 6.76 -10.45
N GLY A 170 -8.31 5.83 -11.09
CA GLY A 170 -9.01 6.04 -12.37
C GLY A 170 -8.14 5.97 -13.64
N LYS A 171 -6.85 6.28 -13.57
CA LYS A 171 -5.96 6.30 -14.75
C LYS A 171 -5.75 4.94 -15.43
N TRP A 172 -5.79 3.86 -14.65
CA TRP A 172 -5.45 2.50 -15.09
C TRP A 172 -6.53 1.46 -14.78
N GLY A 173 -7.67 1.92 -14.25
CA GLY A 173 -8.76 1.09 -13.77
C GLY A 173 -9.38 1.64 -12.48
N PRO A 174 -10.33 0.88 -11.91
CA PRO A 174 -11.06 1.28 -10.70
C PRO A 174 -10.23 1.14 -9.42
N VAL A 175 -9.19 0.29 -9.42
CA VAL A 175 -8.35 0.08 -8.24
C VAL A 175 -7.34 1.23 -8.09
N PRO A 176 -7.34 1.96 -6.97
CA PRO A 176 -6.38 3.03 -6.73
C PRO A 176 -4.98 2.45 -6.44
N MET A 177 -3.94 3.05 -7.03
CA MET A 177 -2.55 2.83 -6.64
C MET A 177 -2.28 3.60 -5.34
N PRO A 178 -1.87 2.94 -4.24
CA PRO A 178 -1.54 3.61 -2.98
C PRO A 178 -0.41 4.63 -3.14
N ALA A 179 -0.43 5.67 -2.31
CA ALA A 179 0.65 6.64 -2.25
C ALA A 179 1.88 6.06 -1.55
N PHE A 180 3.06 6.22 -2.15
CA PHE A 180 4.35 5.88 -1.55
C PHE A 180 5.06 7.16 -1.08
N SER A 181 4.39 7.93 -0.22
CA SER A 181 4.87 9.25 0.26
C SER A 181 6.15 9.16 1.08
N GLN A 182 6.43 8.00 1.66
CA GLN A 182 7.66 7.72 2.40
C GLN A 182 8.91 7.67 1.52
N LEU A 183 8.75 7.46 0.20
CA LEU A 183 9.88 7.46 -0.72
C LEU A 183 10.42 8.87 -0.89
N SER A 184 11.74 8.99 -0.78
CA SER A 184 12.45 10.19 -1.19
C SER A 184 12.29 10.42 -2.70
N GLU A 185 12.57 11.63 -3.14
CA GLU A 185 12.54 11.97 -4.56
C GLU A 185 13.52 11.10 -5.38
N GLY A 186 14.72 10.88 -4.85
CA GLY A 186 15.73 10.03 -5.51
C GLY A 186 15.28 8.57 -5.67
N GLU A 187 14.69 7.98 -4.63
CA GLU A 187 14.18 6.60 -4.69
C GLU A 187 13.01 6.47 -5.68
N ALA A 188 12.09 7.44 -5.66
CA ALA A 188 10.97 7.46 -6.60
C ALA A 188 11.42 7.64 -8.05
N MET A 189 12.46 8.45 -8.30
CA MET A 189 13.08 8.58 -9.62
C MET A 189 13.77 7.29 -10.05
N ALA A 190 14.51 6.63 -9.17
CA ALA A 190 15.15 5.36 -9.47
C ALA A 190 14.13 4.27 -9.86
N LEU A 191 13.02 4.18 -9.12
CA LEU A 191 11.90 3.30 -9.44
C LEU A 191 11.25 3.66 -10.77
N ALA A 192 11.01 4.95 -11.04
CA ALA A 192 10.44 5.41 -12.30
C ALA A 192 11.34 5.08 -13.51
N HIS A 193 12.67 5.25 -13.37
CA HIS A 193 13.63 4.83 -14.37
C HIS A 193 13.55 3.33 -14.64
N TYR A 194 13.49 2.51 -13.59
CA TYR A 194 13.33 1.07 -13.75
C TYR A 194 12.03 0.71 -14.49
N VAL A 195 10.89 1.26 -14.07
CA VAL A 195 9.59 1.00 -14.72
C VAL A 195 9.61 1.38 -16.20
N LEU A 196 10.22 2.51 -16.55
CA LEU A 196 10.30 2.99 -17.93
C LEU A 196 11.35 2.28 -18.79
N ALA A 197 12.18 1.42 -18.19
CA ALA A 197 13.17 0.61 -18.87
C ALA A 197 12.71 -0.83 -19.19
N GLN A 198 11.45 -1.17 -18.88
CA GLN A 198 10.86 -2.51 -19.13
C GLN A 198 10.36 -2.69 -20.56
#